data_AF-A0A7R7DSH4-F1
#
_entry.id   AF-A0A7R7DSH4-F1
#
_cell.length_a   1.000
_cell.length_b   1.000
_cell.length_c   1.000
_cell.angle_alpha   90.00
_cell.angle_beta   90.00
_cell.angle_gamma   90.00
#
_symmetry.space_group_name_H-M   'P 1'
#
loop_
_entity.id
_entity.type
_entity.pdbx_description
1 polymer ?
#
loop_
_entity_poly.entity_id
_entity_poly.type
_entity_poly.pdbx_seq_one_letter_code
_entity_poly.pdbx_strand_id
1 'polypeptide(L)'
;MGLGFELFDFPGGPVIGHDGGTIGQSAFLRMVPGAGVAVALLTNGGNPMPLYTEIVGTVLRELADVQLPGMPVPAAEPPAVDASRYVGTYSSSVADQVVSQDEAGRVWLRRTPKGIFVELGEPETTVELVGWRGDTLLPREPEHGMHMPHAFVGEDGSGPARYLHTGRADPRVSS
;
A
#
# COMPACT_ATOMS: atom_id res chain seq x y z
N MET A 1 2.88 10.10 9.92
CA MET A 1 3.47 11.18 9.10
C MET A 1 3.92 12.32 10.00
N GLY A 2 5.13 12.83 9.79
CA GLY A 2 5.62 14.09 10.34
C GLY A 2 5.59 15.21 9.29
N LEU A 3 6.52 16.17 9.37
CA LEU A 3 6.68 17.24 8.40
C LEU A 3 7.56 16.79 7.22
N GLY A 4 6.93 16.21 6.20
CA GLY A 4 7.66 15.72 5.01
C GLY A 4 8.46 14.43 5.22
N PHE A 5 8.22 13.73 6.33
CA PHE A 5 8.84 12.45 6.65
C PHE A 5 7.81 11.44 7.16
N GLU A 6 8.09 10.19 6.89
CA GLU A 6 7.49 9.04 7.53
C GLU A 6 8.27 8.68 8.80
N LEU A 7 7.53 8.26 9.82
CA LEU A 7 8.07 7.72 11.07
C LEU A 7 7.70 6.26 11.12
N PHE A 8 8.70 5.41 11.24
CA PHE A 8 8.55 3.98 11.34
C PHE A 8 8.98 3.50 12.72
N ASP A 9 8.17 2.65 13.33
CA ASP A 9 8.50 1.94 14.55
C ASP A 9 8.94 0.52 14.17
N PHE A 10 10.21 0.40 13.74
CA PHE A 10 10.79 -0.87 13.34
C PHE A 10 11.40 -1.60 14.54
N PRO A 11 11.49 -2.94 14.49
CA PRO A 11 12.29 -3.67 15.46
C PRO A 11 13.72 -3.12 15.49
N GLY A 12 14.18 -2.68 16.67
CA GLY A 12 15.48 -2.03 16.86
C GLY A 12 15.42 -0.52 17.09
N GLY A 13 14.27 0.12 16.85
CA GLY A 13 14.03 1.51 17.24
C GLY A 13 13.45 2.40 16.14
N PRO A 14 13.29 3.70 16.42
CA PRO A 14 12.64 4.63 15.52
C PRO A 14 13.48 4.86 14.25
N VAL A 15 12.83 4.75 13.10
CA VAL A 15 13.40 5.08 11.78
C VAL A 15 12.61 6.22 11.16
N ILE A 16 13.33 7.17 10.57
CA ILE A 16 12.75 8.29 9.84
C ILE A 16 13.05 8.06 8.35
N GLY A 17 12.09 8.31 7.47
CA GLY A 17 12.33 8.10 6.06
C GLY A 17 11.36 8.81 5.14
N HIS A 18 11.58 8.63 3.85
CA HIS A 18 10.66 9.05 2.82
C HIS A 18 10.95 8.23 1.56
N ASP A 19 9.90 7.85 0.85
CA ASP A 19 10.01 7.17 -0.44
C ASP A 19 9.53 8.07 -1.57
N GLY A 20 10.06 7.87 -2.77
CA GLY A 20 9.75 8.68 -3.93
C GLY A 20 9.70 7.81 -5.17
N GLY A 21 8.77 8.12 -6.06
CA GLY A 21 8.64 7.40 -7.32
C GLY A 21 8.22 8.35 -8.42
N THR A 22 8.84 8.18 -9.58
CA THR A 22 8.34 8.68 -10.86
C THR A 22 8.38 7.53 -11.87
N ILE A 23 7.95 7.77 -13.10
CA ILE A 23 7.93 6.72 -14.12
C ILE A 23 9.35 6.20 -14.35
N GLY A 24 9.55 4.92 -14.04
CA GLY A 24 10.83 4.25 -14.19
C GLY A 24 11.89 4.63 -13.15
N GLN A 25 11.57 5.42 -12.12
CA GLN A 25 12.53 5.78 -11.06
C GLN A 25 11.93 5.54 -9.67
N SER A 26 12.76 5.13 -8.73
CA SER A 26 12.38 5.02 -7.32
C SER A 26 13.51 5.47 -6.40
N ALA A 27 13.15 6.09 -5.29
CA ALA A 27 14.05 6.63 -4.30
C ALA A 27 13.57 6.21 -2.90
N PHE A 28 14.49 5.78 -2.05
CA PHE A 28 14.20 5.37 -0.68
C PHE A 28 15.22 5.99 0.26
N LEU A 29 14.74 6.63 1.32
CA LEU A 29 15.58 7.19 2.39
C LEU A 29 15.19 6.56 3.72
N ARG A 30 16.16 6.04 4.47
CA ARG A 30 15.98 5.62 5.87
C ARG A 30 17.09 6.22 6.72
N MET A 31 16.73 6.72 7.89
CA MET A 31 17.62 7.36 8.86
C MET A 31 17.32 6.77 10.24
N VAL A 32 18.38 6.36 10.95
CA VAL A 32 18.31 5.85 12.33
C VAL A 32 19.12 6.81 13.21
N PRO A 33 18.49 7.88 13.75
CA PRO A 33 19.21 8.92 14.48
C PRO A 33 20.01 8.39 15.68
N GLY A 34 19.45 7.40 16.41
CA GLY A 34 20.11 6.80 17.58
C GLY A 34 21.42 6.07 17.26
N ALA A 35 21.60 5.62 16.02
CA ALA A 35 22.81 4.96 15.54
C ALA A 35 23.70 5.88 14.68
N GLY A 36 23.25 7.09 14.35
CA GLY A 36 23.97 7.97 13.42
C GLY A 36 24.05 7.45 11.98
N VAL A 37 23.10 6.60 11.57
CA VAL A 37 23.10 5.93 10.26
C VAL A 37 22.03 6.53 9.35
N ALA A 38 22.37 6.74 8.09
CA ALA A 38 21.43 7.07 7.02
C ALA A 38 21.78 6.29 5.75
N VAL A 39 20.77 5.83 5.03
CA VAL A 39 20.90 5.12 3.75
C VAL A 39 19.92 5.68 2.74
N ALA A 40 20.44 5.99 1.55
CA ALA A 40 19.67 6.44 0.40
C ALA A 40 19.90 5.47 -0.77
N LEU A 41 18.80 4.94 -1.31
CA LEU A 41 18.81 4.09 -2.50
C LEU A 41 18.05 4.79 -3.64
N LEU A 42 18.69 4.86 -4.80
CA LEU A 42 18.13 5.47 -6.02
C LEU A 42 18.19 4.41 -7.13
N THR A 43 17.06 4.17 -7.80
CA THR A 43 16.94 3.17 -8.86
C THR A 43 16.31 3.79 -10.09
N ASN A 44 16.74 3.36 -11.27
CA ASN A 44 16.33 3.92 -12.56
C ASN A 44 15.60 2.93 -13.48
N GLY A 45 14.99 1.90 -12.91
CA GLY A 45 14.14 0.94 -13.62
C GLY A 45 14.07 -0.39 -12.89
N GLY A 46 13.51 -1.40 -13.56
CA GLY A 46 13.41 -2.77 -13.04
C GLY A 46 12.42 -2.90 -11.88
N ASN A 47 12.66 -3.89 -11.02
CA ASN A 47 11.90 -4.11 -9.79
C ASN A 47 12.70 -3.58 -8.58
N PRO A 48 12.38 -2.39 -8.05
CA PRO A 48 13.19 -1.75 -7.01
C PRO A 48 13.02 -2.40 -5.63
N MET A 49 11.91 -3.09 -5.37
CA MET A 49 11.59 -3.58 -4.02
C MET A 49 12.56 -4.66 -3.51
N PRO A 50 12.93 -5.71 -4.29
CA PRO A 50 13.96 -6.65 -3.87
C PRO A 50 15.30 -5.97 -3.54
N LEU A 51 15.70 -5.00 -4.37
CA LEU A 51 16.94 -4.25 -4.15
C LEU A 51 16.87 -3.39 -2.88
N TYR A 52 15.74 -2.74 -2.64
CA TYR A 52 15.47 -2.01 -1.41
C TYR A 52 15.59 -2.92 -0.19
N THR A 53 14.87 -4.05 -0.19
CA THR A 53 14.89 -4.99 0.95
C THR A 53 16.29 -5.53 1.22
N GLU A 54 17.05 -5.87 0.17
CA GLU A 54 18.40 -6.39 0.32
C GLU A 54 19.39 -5.33 0.81
N ILE A 55 19.51 -4.21 0.11
CA ILE A 55 20.52 -3.18 0.40
C ILE A 55 20.17 -2.43 1.69
N VAL A 56 18.98 -1.85 1.75
CA VAL A 56 18.57 -1.05 2.93
C VAL A 56 18.46 -1.96 4.15
N GLY A 57 17.91 -3.16 4.00
CA GLY A 57 17.81 -4.13 5.09
C GLY A 57 19.16 -4.55 5.64
N THR A 58 20.14 -4.80 4.78
CA THR A 58 21.50 -5.16 5.21
C THR A 58 22.19 -4.00 5.94
N VAL A 59 22.12 -2.79 5.39
CA VAL A 59 22.72 -1.60 6.02
C VAL A 59 22.11 -1.32 7.40
N LEU A 60 20.78 -1.36 7.51
CA LEU A 60 20.10 -1.12 8.78
C LEU A 60 20.41 -2.21 9.83
N ARG A 61 20.43 -3.49 9.42
CA ARG A 61 20.77 -4.60 10.32
C ARG A 61 22.21 -4.50 10.81
N GLU A 62 23.16 -4.29 9.90
CA GLU A 62 24.59 -4.37 10.24
C GLU A 62 25.12 -3.13 10.94
N LEU A 63 24.58 -1.94 10.63
CA LEU A 63 25.12 -0.68 11.15
C LEU A 63 24.24 -0.06 12.25
N ALA A 64 22.98 -0.46 12.38
CA ALA A 64 22.04 0.16 13.31
C ALA A 64 21.25 -0.84 14.19
N ASP A 65 21.47 -2.15 14.04
CA ASP A 65 20.71 -3.21 14.73
C ASP A 65 19.18 -3.08 14.53
N VAL A 66 18.77 -2.55 13.36
CA VAL A 66 17.38 -2.36 12.98
C VAL A 66 16.99 -3.35 11.89
N GLN A 67 15.86 -4.04 12.08
CA GLN A 67 15.31 -4.95 11.07
C GLN A 67 14.23 -4.26 10.25
N LEU A 68 14.32 -4.33 8.92
CA LEU A 68 13.19 -3.99 8.08
C LEU A 68 12.05 -4.98 8.32
N PRO A 69 10.82 -4.54 8.60
CA PRO A 69 9.69 -5.44 8.72
C PRO A 69 9.38 -6.06 7.36
N GLY A 70 8.90 -7.31 7.39
CA GLY A 70 8.35 -7.95 6.20
C GLY A 70 7.13 -7.19 5.69
N MET A 71 6.95 -7.19 4.37
CA MET A 71 5.72 -6.69 3.75
C MET A 71 4.54 -7.56 4.17
N PRO A 72 3.33 -6.98 4.30
CA PRO A 72 2.13 -7.77 4.59
C PRO A 72 1.91 -8.79 3.48
N VAL A 73 1.55 -10.01 3.88
CA VAL A 73 1.16 -11.10 2.99
C VAL A 73 -0.19 -11.66 3.44
N PRO A 74 -1.08 -12.04 2.51
CA PRO A 74 -2.28 -12.77 2.87
C PRO A 74 -1.98 -14.07 3.61
N ALA A 75 -2.86 -14.47 4.54
CA ALA A 75 -2.82 -15.81 5.08
C ALA A 75 -3.07 -16.86 3.97
N ALA A 76 -2.57 -18.08 4.15
CA ALA A 76 -2.83 -19.17 3.21
C ALA A 76 -4.35 -19.38 3.00
N GLU A 77 -5.08 -19.33 4.12
CA GLU A 77 -6.54 -19.31 4.18
C GLU A 77 -6.98 -17.97 4.82
N PRO A 78 -7.26 -16.94 4.00
CA PRO A 78 -7.75 -15.66 4.51
C PRO A 78 -9.13 -15.80 5.15
N PRO A 79 -9.45 -15.00 6.18
CA PRO A 79 -10.78 -14.98 6.77
C PRO A 79 -11.83 -14.53 5.74
N ALA A 80 -13.03 -15.08 5.84
CA ALA A 80 -14.18 -14.61 5.08
C ALA A 80 -14.48 -13.14 5.42
N VAL A 81 -14.87 -12.37 4.42
CA VAL A 81 -15.14 -10.93 4.53
C VAL A 81 -16.62 -10.68 4.25
N ASP A 82 -17.32 -10.04 5.16
CA ASP A 82 -18.57 -9.35 4.83
C ASP A 82 -18.21 -7.99 4.25
N ALA A 83 -18.42 -7.80 2.94
CA ALA A 83 -17.99 -6.60 2.24
C ALA A 83 -19.08 -5.52 2.18
N SER A 84 -20.21 -5.68 2.87
CA SER A 84 -21.31 -4.70 2.87
C SER A 84 -20.84 -3.27 3.20
N ARG A 85 -19.85 -3.14 4.08
CA ARG A 85 -19.19 -1.87 4.41
C ARG A 85 -18.30 -1.31 3.29
N TYR A 86 -17.72 -2.16 2.45
CA TYR A 86 -16.68 -1.79 1.48
C TYR A 86 -17.22 -1.60 0.07
N VAL A 87 -18.23 -2.38 -0.32
CA VAL A 87 -18.85 -2.35 -1.67
C VAL A 87 -19.24 -0.93 -2.04
N GLY A 88 -18.91 -0.46 -3.24
CA GLY A 88 -19.21 0.90 -3.69
C GLY A 88 -18.11 1.48 -4.57
N THR A 89 -18.29 2.74 -4.98
CA THR A 89 -17.32 3.45 -5.83
C THR A 89 -16.56 4.48 -5.01
N TYR A 90 -15.23 4.43 -5.12
CA TYR A 90 -14.31 5.41 -4.55
C TYR A 90 -13.62 6.10 -5.72
N SER A 91 -13.61 7.43 -5.73
CA SER A 91 -13.15 8.19 -6.90
C SER A 91 -12.30 9.37 -6.47
N SER A 92 -11.18 9.55 -7.16
CA SER A 92 -10.37 10.75 -7.12
C SER A 92 -10.06 11.24 -8.54
N SER A 93 -9.16 12.23 -8.66
CA SER A 93 -8.72 12.73 -9.95
C SER A 93 -7.86 11.71 -10.74
N VAL A 94 -7.37 10.65 -10.08
CA VAL A 94 -6.41 9.70 -10.67
C VAL A 94 -7.01 8.36 -11.05
N ALA A 95 -8.12 7.93 -10.42
CA ALA A 95 -8.81 6.69 -10.76
C ALA A 95 -10.26 6.67 -10.25
N ASP A 96 -11.09 5.84 -10.89
CA ASP A 96 -12.27 5.22 -10.27
C ASP A 96 -11.89 3.86 -9.71
N GLN A 97 -12.38 3.54 -8.51
CA GLN A 97 -12.17 2.28 -7.84
C GLN A 97 -13.52 1.70 -7.40
N VAL A 98 -13.96 0.63 -8.06
CA VAL A 98 -15.25 -0.03 -7.77
C VAL A 98 -15.00 -1.31 -6.98
N VAL A 99 -15.51 -1.35 -5.76
CA VAL A 99 -15.49 -2.53 -4.89
C VAL A 99 -16.82 -3.27 -5.01
N SER A 100 -16.76 -4.57 -5.24
CA SER A 100 -17.93 -5.46 -5.29
C SER A 100 -17.66 -6.75 -4.53
N GLN A 101 -18.73 -7.50 -4.24
CA GLN A 101 -18.65 -8.85 -3.71
C GLN A 101 -19.49 -9.78 -4.58
N ASP A 102 -18.93 -10.92 -4.98
CA ASP A 102 -19.65 -11.90 -5.80
C ASP A 102 -20.50 -12.88 -4.96
N GLU A 103 -21.27 -13.74 -5.62
CA GLU A 103 -22.14 -14.72 -4.96
C GLU A 103 -21.36 -15.76 -4.12
N ALA A 104 -20.08 -15.96 -4.40
CA ALA A 104 -19.19 -16.82 -3.63
C ALA A 104 -18.56 -16.10 -2.43
N GLY A 105 -18.88 -14.82 -2.22
CA GLY A 105 -18.35 -14.00 -1.12
C GLY A 105 -16.96 -13.42 -1.39
N ARG A 106 -16.41 -13.53 -2.61
CA ARG A 106 -15.10 -12.94 -2.94
C ARG A 106 -15.24 -11.45 -3.19
N VAL A 107 -14.28 -10.68 -2.68
CA VAL A 107 -14.26 -9.22 -2.82
C VAL A 107 -13.39 -8.84 -4.01
N TRP A 108 -13.93 -8.02 -4.90
CA TRP A 108 -13.26 -7.58 -6.11
C TRP A 108 -13.06 -6.07 -6.09
N LEU A 109 -11.91 -5.62 -6.55
CA LEU A 109 -11.61 -4.22 -6.79
C LEU A 109 -11.29 -4.02 -8.27
N ARG A 110 -12.11 -3.25 -8.97
CA ARG A 110 -11.85 -2.81 -10.33
C ARG A 110 -11.36 -1.36 -10.32
N ARG A 111 -10.17 -1.11 -10.86
CA ARG A 111 -9.55 0.22 -10.95
C ARG A 111 -9.51 0.68 -12.40
N THR A 112 -10.17 1.79 -12.68
CA THR A 112 -10.15 2.46 -13.99
C THR A 112 -9.33 3.76 -13.86
N PRO A 113 -8.13 3.85 -14.46
CA PRO A 113 -7.29 5.06 -14.39
C PRO A 113 -7.96 6.30 -15.00
N LYS A 114 -7.55 7.49 -14.54
CA LYS A 114 -8.02 8.80 -15.04
C LYS A 114 -6.85 9.75 -15.33
N GLY A 115 -7.14 10.75 -16.16
CA GLY A 115 -6.21 11.86 -16.43
C GLY A 115 -4.89 11.39 -17.02
N ILE A 116 -3.78 11.92 -16.49
CA ILE A 116 -2.42 11.63 -16.97
C ILE A 116 -2.10 10.12 -16.99
N PHE A 117 -2.70 9.31 -16.12
CA PHE A 117 -2.44 7.87 -16.09
C PHE A 117 -3.02 7.13 -17.30
N VAL A 118 -4.10 7.62 -17.89
CA VAL A 118 -4.63 7.10 -19.17
C VAL A 118 -3.69 7.45 -20.31
N GLU A 119 -3.15 8.68 -20.33
CA GLU A 119 -2.16 9.11 -21.34
C GLU A 119 -0.87 8.31 -21.27
N LEU A 120 -0.49 7.87 -20.06
CA LEU A 120 0.65 6.98 -19.81
C LEU A 120 0.36 5.50 -20.11
N GLY A 121 -0.86 5.16 -20.54
CA GLY A 121 -1.24 3.81 -20.92
C GLY A 121 -1.44 2.85 -19.74
N GLU A 122 -1.75 3.35 -18.53
CA GLU A 122 -2.16 2.46 -17.44
C GLU A 122 -3.45 1.71 -17.83
N PRO A 123 -3.46 0.37 -17.74
CA PRO A 123 -4.67 -0.40 -18.05
C PRO A 123 -5.69 -0.34 -16.93
N GLU A 124 -6.93 -0.66 -17.25
CA GLU A 124 -7.91 -1.06 -16.22
C GLU A 124 -7.45 -2.38 -15.59
N THR A 125 -7.48 -2.44 -14.26
CA THR A 125 -7.13 -3.65 -13.49
C THR A 125 -8.32 -4.13 -12.68
N THR A 126 -8.39 -5.45 -12.46
CA THR A 126 -9.33 -6.06 -11.52
C THR A 126 -8.58 -7.07 -10.68
N VAL A 127 -8.64 -6.91 -9.35
CA VAL A 127 -7.95 -7.77 -8.39
C VAL A 127 -8.93 -8.31 -7.35
N GLU A 128 -8.67 -9.52 -6.87
CA GLU A 128 -9.35 -10.07 -5.70
C GLU A 128 -8.71 -9.47 -4.44
N LEU A 129 -9.53 -9.01 -3.50
CA LEU A 129 -9.11 -8.57 -2.17
C LEU A 129 -9.52 -9.62 -1.13
N VAL A 130 -8.62 -9.90 -0.20
CA VAL A 130 -8.81 -10.86 0.89
C VAL A 130 -8.57 -10.23 2.25
N GLY A 131 -9.22 -10.77 3.29
CA GLY A 131 -9.16 -10.23 4.64
C GLY A 131 -7.74 -10.25 5.23
N TRP A 132 -7.38 -9.17 5.94
CA TRP A 132 -6.11 -9.09 6.66
C TRP A 132 -6.27 -8.67 8.12
N ARG A 133 -6.64 -7.41 8.41
CA ARG A 133 -6.83 -6.92 9.78
C ARG A 133 -7.80 -5.75 9.83
N GLY A 134 -8.75 -5.78 10.77
CA GLY A 134 -9.81 -4.77 10.88
C GLY A 134 -10.46 -4.51 9.52
N ASP A 135 -10.62 -3.23 9.18
CA ASP A 135 -11.18 -2.78 7.89
C ASP A 135 -10.13 -2.70 6.78
N THR A 136 -9.10 -3.55 6.81
CA THR A 136 -8.04 -3.58 5.79
C THR A 136 -7.99 -4.91 5.07
N LEU A 137 -8.03 -4.86 3.74
CA LEU A 137 -7.88 -6.00 2.85
C LEU A 137 -6.55 -5.96 2.11
N LEU A 138 -6.11 -7.10 1.58
CA LEU A 138 -4.91 -7.24 0.76
C LEU A 138 -5.29 -7.83 -0.61
N PRO A 139 -4.63 -7.43 -1.71
CA PRO A 139 -4.69 -8.17 -2.96
C PRO A 139 -4.32 -9.64 -2.75
N ARG A 140 -5.08 -10.58 -3.33
CA ARG A 140 -4.76 -12.01 -3.26
C ARG A 140 -3.42 -12.31 -3.91
N GLU A 141 -3.19 -11.71 -5.09
CA GLU A 141 -1.94 -11.76 -5.83
C GLU A 141 -1.16 -10.45 -5.66
N PRO A 142 0.18 -10.49 -5.64
CA PRO A 142 0.98 -9.27 -5.48
C PRO A 142 0.95 -8.41 -6.75
N GLU A 143 0.73 -7.11 -6.59
CA GLU A 143 0.89 -6.10 -7.65
C GLU A 143 2.25 -5.40 -7.49
N HIS A 144 3.04 -5.34 -8.55
CA HIS A 144 4.42 -4.81 -8.49
C HIS A 144 5.28 -5.45 -7.38
N GLY A 145 5.04 -6.74 -7.11
CA GLY A 145 5.76 -7.51 -6.09
C GLY A 145 5.30 -7.27 -4.66
N MET A 146 4.18 -6.57 -4.43
CA MET A 146 3.66 -6.26 -3.09
C MET A 146 2.15 -6.51 -2.98
N HIS A 147 1.70 -6.92 -1.79
CA HIS A 147 0.28 -6.90 -1.44
C HIS A 147 -0.03 -5.57 -0.75
N MET A 148 -0.32 -4.54 -1.54
CA MET A 148 -0.59 -3.21 -0.98
C MET A 148 -1.87 -3.21 -0.14
N PRO A 149 -1.82 -2.78 1.14
CA PRO A 149 -3.03 -2.71 1.97
C PRO A 149 -4.07 -1.75 1.42
N HIS A 150 -5.31 -2.22 1.34
CA HIS A 150 -6.51 -1.45 0.99
C HIS A 150 -7.30 -1.21 2.27
N ALA A 151 -7.09 -0.05 2.90
CA ALA A 151 -7.72 0.30 4.16
C ALA A 151 -9.01 1.09 3.91
N PHE A 152 -10.14 0.57 4.40
CA PHE A 152 -11.44 1.21 4.32
C PHE A 152 -11.69 1.98 5.62
N VAL A 153 -11.89 3.29 5.53
CA VAL A 153 -11.96 4.17 6.71
C VAL A 153 -13.15 5.13 6.65
N GLY A 154 -13.56 5.65 7.82
CA GLY A 154 -14.72 6.55 7.97
C GLY A 154 -15.89 5.88 8.70
N GLU A 155 -16.83 6.73 9.16
CA GLU A 155 -17.97 6.49 10.06
C GLU A 155 -17.95 5.20 10.88
N ASP A 156 -17.57 5.37 12.17
CA ASP A 156 -17.72 4.55 13.39
C ASP A 156 -17.67 3.01 13.31
N GLY A 157 -17.28 2.45 12.16
CA GLY A 157 -17.26 1.01 11.88
C GLY A 157 -18.63 0.39 11.61
N SER A 158 -19.74 1.13 11.77
CA SER A 158 -21.09 0.57 11.64
C SER A 158 -21.77 0.81 10.29
N GLY A 159 -21.29 1.80 9.53
CA GLY A 159 -21.80 2.18 8.21
C GLY A 159 -20.84 1.87 7.07
N PRO A 160 -21.18 2.24 5.83
CA PRO A 160 -20.26 2.13 4.70
C PRO A 160 -19.00 2.98 4.89
N ALA A 161 -17.87 2.50 4.38
CA ALA A 161 -16.62 3.23 4.45
C ALA A 161 -16.69 4.50 3.62
N ARG A 162 -16.22 5.62 4.16
CA ARG A 162 -16.21 6.91 3.47
C ARG A 162 -15.01 7.07 2.55
N TYR A 163 -13.93 6.33 2.79
CA TYR A 163 -12.70 6.40 2.01
C TYR A 163 -12.07 5.03 1.81
N LEU A 164 -11.44 4.84 0.66
CA LEU A 164 -10.48 3.78 0.40
C LEU A 164 -9.07 4.38 0.43
N HIS A 165 -8.18 3.84 1.25
CA HIS A 165 -6.81 4.30 1.41
C HIS A 165 -5.79 3.28 0.90
N THR A 166 -5.08 3.63 -0.18
CA THR A 166 -4.00 2.84 -0.82
C THR A 166 -2.70 3.65 -0.96
N GLY A 167 -2.47 4.58 -0.02
CA GLY A 167 -1.42 5.61 -0.07
C GLY A 167 -1.98 7.02 -0.35
N ARG A 168 -3.20 7.08 -0.89
CA ARG A 168 -4.08 8.26 -0.95
C ARG A 168 -5.45 7.87 -0.45
N ALA A 169 -6.22 8.83 0.06
CA ALA A 169 -7.61 8.61 0.46
C ALA A 169 -8.56 9.00 -0.69
N ASP A 170 -9.18 8.00 -1.32
CA ASP A 170 -10.19 8.21 -2.35
C ASP A 170 -11.58 8.23 -1.69
N PRO A 171 -12.34 9.34 -1.79
CA PRO A 171 -13.67 9.43 -1.20
C PRO A 171 -14.65 8.51 -1.91
N ARG A 172 -15.54 7.90 -1.13
CA ARG A 172 -16.71 7.18 -1.64
C ARG A 172 -17.66 8.18 -2.28
N VAL A 173 -18.13 7.87 -3.48
CA VAL A 173 -19.10 8.70 -4.22
C VAL A 173 -20.45 8.00 -4.27
N SER A 174 -21.52 8.79 -4.14
CA SER A 174 -22.88 8.32 -4.41
C SER A 174 -23.03 8.02 -5.89
N SER A 175 -23.50 6.81 -6.19
CA SER A 175 -23.86 6.37 -7.54
C SER A 175 -25.03 7.16 -8.11
#